data_AF-A0A358C7W8-F1
#
_entry.id   AF-A0A358C7W8-F1
#
_cell.length_a   1.000
_cell.length_b   1.000
_cell.length_c   1.000
_cell.angle_alpha   90.00
_cell.angle_beta   90.00
_cell.angle_gamma   90.00
#
_symmetry.space_group_name_H-M   'P 1'
#
loop_
_entity.id
_entity.type
_entity.pdbx_description
1 polymer ?
#
loop_
_entity_poly.entity_id
_entity_poly.type
_entity_poly.pdbx_seq_one_letter_code
_entity_poly.pdbx_strand_id
1 'polypeptide(L)'
;MDDEAVRRTSTLTCANCGCEYLHHTRVSIYERQEDAFDGLHIEVGDNQVVMNTSQEGNPSPRRSGIKIRLDCEGCNKITWLSLIQHKGQTIMIKTDNEEEEAHG
;
A
#
# COMPACT_ATOMS: atom_id res chain seq x y z
N MET A 1 -31.83 -22.21 -0.81
CA MET A 1 -30.55 -22.84 -0.43
C MET A 1 -29.56 -21.71 -0.49
N ASP A 2 -29.25 -21.14 0.66
CA ASP A 2 -28.43 -19.94 0.76
C ASP A 2 -26.97 -20.27 0.41
N ASP A 3 -26.46 -19.57 -0.59
CA ASP A 3 -25.06 -19.59 -1.01
C ASP A 3 -24.26 -18.82 0.04
N GLU A 4 -23.82 -19.51 1.10
CA GLU A 4 -22.97 -18.90 2.12
C GLU A 4 -21.57 -18.65 1.53
N ALA A 5 -21.27 -17.38 1.24
CA ALA A 5 -20.00 -16.98 0.68
C ALA A 5 -18.82 -17.45 1.53
N VAL A 6 -17.99 -18.34 1.00
CA VAL A 6 -16.77 -18.84 1.67
C VAL A 6 -15.78 -17.69 1.84
N ARG A 7 -15.63 -17.19 3.07
CA ARG A 7 -14.62 -16.19 3.43
C ARG A 7 -13.28 -16.89 3.70
N ARG A 8 -12.27 -16.59 2.88
CA ARG A 8 -10.87 -16.97 3.16
C ARG A 8 -10.15 -15.76 3.72
N THR A 9 -9.53 -15.91 4.89
CA THR A 9 -8.76 -14.87 5.57
C THR A 9 -7.29 -15.23 5.57
N SER A 10 -6.43 -14.24 5.33
CA SER A 10 -4.98 -14.32 5.54
C SER A 10 -4.49 -13.09 6.28
N THR A 11 -3.48 -13.27 7.13
CA THR A 11 -2.86 -12.18 7.89
C THR A 11 -1.59 -11.72 7.18
N LEU A 12 -1.35 -10.41 7.16
CA LEU A 12 -0.10 -9.85 6.66
C LEU A 12 0.99 -9.99 7.71
N THR A 13 2.14 -10.53 7.31
CA THR A 13 3.31 -10.69 8.18
C THR A 13 4.37 -9.62 7.91
N CYS A 14 5.02 -9.15 8.98
CA CYS A 14 6.11 -8.19 8.93
C CYS A 14 7.21 -8.65 7.96
N ALA A 15 7.66 -7.75 7.09
CA ALA A 15 8.73 -8.07 6.13
C ALA A 15 10.09 -8.31 6.81
N ASN A 16 10.28 -7.81 8.03
CA ASN A 16 11.54 -7.91 8.76
C ASN A 16 11.65 -9.16 9.64
N CYS A 17 10.63 -9.44 10.46
CA CYS A 17 10.67 -10.53 11.46
C CYS A 17 9.63 -11.63 11.24
N GLY A 18 8.69 -11.44 10.30
CA GLY A 18 7.67 -12.44 9.98
C GLY A 18 6.49 -12.56 10.95
N CYS A 19 6.44 -11.79 12.05
CA CYS A 19 5.28 -11.81 12.93
C CYS A 19 4.05 -11.11 12.31
N GLU A 20 2.87 -11.35 12.88
CA GLU A 20 1.58 -10.85 12.37
C GLU A 20 1.11 -9.53 13.00
N TYR A 21 1.88 -8.98 13.94
CA TYR A 21 1.51 -7.78 14.71
C TYR A 21 1.98 -6.51 14.00
N LEU A 22 1.14 -5.99 13.11
CA LEU A 22 1.38 -4.80 12.30
C LEU A 22 0.31 -3.74 12.58
N HIS A 23 0.74 -2.53 12.95
CA HIS A 23 -0.12 -1.38 13.16
C HIS A 23 0.05 -0.36 12.02
N HIS A 24 -1.03 -0.04 11.30
CA HIS A 24 -0.95 0.99 10.26
C HIS A 24 -0.78 2.39 10.86
N THR A 25 0.04 3.22 10.24
CA THR A 25 0.33 4.57 10.77
C THR A 25 0.25 5.66 9.72
N ARG A 26 0.42 5.29 8.45
CA ARG A 26 0.32 6.20 7.32
C ARG A 26 -0.24 5.48 6.10
N VAL A 27 -1.13 6.13 5.37
CA VAL A 27 -1.72 5.63 4.13
C VAL A 27 -1.64 6.71 3.07
N SER A 28 -0.97 6.42 1.96
CA SER A 28 -0.88 7.29 0.79
C SER A 28 -1.71 6.68 -0.34
N ILE A 29 -2.66 7.44 -0.86
CA ILE A 29 -3.57 7.07 -1.96
C ILE A 29 -3.21 7.92 -3.17
N TYR A 30 -2.86 7.26 -4.25
CA TYR A 30 -2.57 7.87 -5.54
C TYR A 30 -3.68 7.52 -6.51
N GLU A 31 -4.34 8.52 -7.07
CA GLU A 31 -5.32 8.40 -8.12
C GLU A 31 -4.85 9.15 -9.35
N ARG A 32 -4.87 8.49 -10.50
CA ARG A 32 -4.61 9.13 -11.78
C ARG A 32 -5.18 8.29 -12.92
N GLN A 33 -5.40 8.95 -14.05
CA GLN A 33 -5.61 8.26 -15.31
C GLN A 33 -4.35 7.50 -15.73
N GLU A 34 -4.53 6.47 -16.56
CA GLU A 34 -3.39 5.69 -17.05
C GLU A 34 -2.38 6.61 -17.76
N ASP A 35 -1.11 6.49 -17.35
CA ASP A 35 0.04 7.25 -17.86
C ASP A 35 -0.03 8.78 -17.66
N ALA A 36 -0.99 9.30 -16.90
CA ALA A 36 -1.05 10.73 -16.59
C ALA A 36 0.13 11.15 -15.69
N PHE A 37 0.71 12.32 -15.98
CA PHE A 37 1.84 12.87 -15.22
C PHE A 37 1.42 13.32 -13.82
N ASP A 38 0.30 14.02 -13.74
CA ASP A 38 -0.33 14.48 -12.50
C ASP A 38 -1.57 13.65 -12.17
N GLY A 39 -1.98 13.71 -10.91
CA GLY A 39 -3.19 13.07 -10.43
C GLY A 39 -3.63 13.69 -9.11
N LEU A 40 -4.37 12.93 -8.31
CA LEU A 40 -4.66 13.26 -6.93
C LEU A 40 -3.83 12.37 -6.01
N HIS A 41 -3.13 12.97 -5.06
CA HIS A 41 -2.47 12.28 -3.98
C HIS A 41 -3.02 12.77 -2.64
N ILE A 42 -3.45 11.81 -1.82
CA ILE A 42 -3.91 12.03 -0.45
C ILE A 42 -3.07 11.15 0.47
N GLU A 43 -2.49 11.74 1.50
CA GLU A 43 -1.83 11.01 2.58
C GLU A 43 -2.56 11.28 3.91
N VAL A 44 -2.83 10.21 4.65
CA VAL A 44 -3.41 10.25 5.99
C VAL A 44 -2.48 9.53 6.97
N GLY A 45 -2.11 10.22 8.05
CA GLY A 45 -1.24 9.69 9.09
C GLY A 45 -0.95 10.78 10.11
N ASP A 46 -0.42 10.45 11.28
CA ASP A 46 0.03 11.44 12.28
C ASP A 46 -1.01 12.53 12.65
N ASN A 47 -2.30 12.18 12.67
CA ASN A 47 -3.44 13.09 12.86
C ASN A 47 -3.55 14.24 11.84
N GLN A 48 -2.96 14.07 10.66
CA GLN A 48 -2.99 15.04 9.57
C GLN A 48 -3.44 14.41 8.26
N VAL A 49 -3.91 15.27 7.37
CA VAL A 49 -4.21 14.93 5.97
C VAL A 49 -3.40 15.87 5.09
N VAL A 50 -2.63 15.30 4.18
CA VAL A 50 -1.92 16.03 3.13
C VAL A 50 -2.60 15.73 1.80
N MET A 51 -2.83 16.75 0.99
CA MET A 51 -3.45 16.62 -0.33
C MET A 51 -2.64 17.44 -1.34
N ASN A 52 -2.23 16.82 -2.43
CA ASN A 52 -1.53 17.48 -3.54
C ASN A 52 -1.78 16.71 -4.86
N THR A 53 -1.10 17.11 -5.94
CA THR A 53 -1.26 16.49 -7.26
C THR A 53 -0.06 15.65 -7.71
N SER A 54 1.00 15.57 -6.89
CA SER A 54 2.21 14.83 -7.22
C SER A 54 1.95 13.33 -7.27
N GLN A 55 2.58 12.64 -8.22
CA GLN A 55 2.57 11.18 -8.34
C GLN A 55 3.89 10.55 -7.89
N GLU A 56 4.80 11.35 -7.32
CA GLU A 56 6.03 10.88 -6.70
C GLU A 56 5.69 9.90 -5.56
N GLY A 57 6.35 8.75 -5.54
CA GLY A 57 6.11 7.70 -4.54
C GLY A 57 4.89 6.79 -4.83
N ASN A 58 4.15 7.00 -5.93
CA ASN A 58 3.08 6.10 -6.35
C ASN A 58 3.65 4.71 -6.66
N PRO A 59 3.25 3.64 -5.94
CA PRO A 59 3.77 2.29 -6.17
C PRO A 59 3.33 1.71 -7.53
N SER A 60 2.37 2.34 -8.20
CA SER A 60 1.87 1.94 -9.51
C SER A 60 2.48 2.84 -10.60
N PRO A 61 3.34 2.29 -11.48
CA PRO A 61 4.10 3.08 -12.45
C PRO A 61 3.23 3.69 -13.55
N ARG A 62 2.00 3.19 -13.75
CA ARG A 62 1.09 3.65 -14.81
C ARG A 62 -0.29 4.06 -14.35
N ARG A 63 -0.73 3.74 -13.13
CA ARG A 63 -2.13 3.91 -12.68
C ARG A 63 -2.22 4.35 -11.23
N SER A 64 -3.41 4.29 -10.65
CA SER A 64 -3.66 4.44 -9.22
C SER A 64 -2.93 3.37 -8.40
N GLY A 65 -2.61 3.72 -7.16
CA GLY A 65 -1.89 2.86 -6.21
C GLY A 65 -2.16 3.29 -4.77
N ILE A 66 -1.95 2.38 -3.83
CA ILE A 66 -2.04 2.67 -2.39
C ILE A 66 -0.75 2.18 -1.73
N LYS A 67 -0.15 3.00 -0.87
CA LYS A 67 1.01 2.65 -0.05
C LYS A 67 0.63 2.81 1.42
N ILE A 68 0.92 1.80 2.24
CA ILE A 68 0.57 1.78 3.66
C ILE A 68 1.85 1.53 4.46
N ARG A 69 2.16 2.43 5.40
CA ARG A 69 3.21 2.27 6.41
C ARG A 69 2.66 1.47 7.59
N LEU A 70 3.33 0.38 7.94
CA LEU A 70 2.96 -0.50 9.04
C LEU A 70 4.12 -0.59 10.03
N ASP A 71 3.88 -0.22 11.29
CA ASP A 71 4.84 -0.40 12.37
C ASP A 71 4.66 -1.80 12.98
N CYS A 72 5.76 -2.55 13.09
CA CYS A 72 5.75 -3.88 13.65
C CYS A 72 5.90 -3.85 15.17
N GLU A 73 4.92 -4.39 15.89
CA GLU A 73 4.93 -4.43 17.37
C GLU A 73 5.95 -5.45 17.90
N GLY A 74 6.36 -6.42 17.08
CA GLY A 74 7.32 -7.46 17.48
C GLY A 74 8.79 -7.03 17.38
N CYS A 75 9.15 -6.19 16.40
CA CYS A 75 10.55 -5.80 16.17
C CYS A 75 10.78 -4.28 16.03
N ASN A 76 9.73 -3.46 16.15
CA ASN A 76 9.78 -2.00 16.03
C ASN A 76 10.33 -1.49 14.69
N LYS A 77 10.33 -2.33 13.65
CA LYS A 77 10.69 -1.95 12.28
C LYS A 77 9.46 -1.70 11.43
N ILE A 78 9.66 -1.01 10.33
CA ILE A 78 8.61 -0.64 9.38
C ILE A 78 8.42 -1.79 8.38
N THR A 79 7.18 -2.00 7.97
CA THR A 79 6.82 -2.77 6.78
C THR A 79 5.95 -1.89 5.90
N TRP A 80 6.24 -1.84 4.62
CA TRP A 80 5.39 -1.14 3.65
C TRP A 80 4.51 -2.16 2.94
N LEU A 81 3.23 -1.85 2.79
CA LEU A 81 2.32 -2.59 1.92
C LEU A 81 1.93 -1.70 0.74
N SER A 82 2.24 -2.16 -0.47
CA SER A 82 1.83 -1.52 -1.71
C SER A 82 0.72 -2.32 -2.38
N LEU A 83 -0.37 -1.65 -2.73
CA LEU A 83 -1.47 -2.18 -3.53
C LEU A 83 -1.41 -1.54 -4.91
N ILE A 84 -1.14 -2.35 -5.93
CA ILE A 84 -0.95 -1.91 -7.32
C ILE A 84 -2.05 -2.51 -8.18
N GLN A 85 -2.64 -1.67 -9.05
CA GLN A 85 -3.65 -2.10 -10.02
C GLN A 85 -3.06 -2.22 -11.42
N HIS A 86 -3.09 -3.41 -12.00
CA HIS A 86 -2.66 -3.65 -13.38
C HIS A 86 -3.62 -4.61 -14.10
N LYS A 87 -4.33 -4.12 -15.12
CA LYS A 87 -5.27 -4.90 -15.96
C LYS A 87 -6.28 -5.75 -15.16
N GLY A 88 -6.81 -5.20 -14.07
CA GLY A 88 -7.77 -5.86 -13.18
C GLY A 88 -7.15 -6.75 -12.10
N GLN A 89 -5.82 -6.88 -12.07
CA GLN A 89 -5.10 -7.55 -11.00
C GLN A 89 -4.82 -6.57 -9.86
N THR A 90 -5.06 -7.04 -8.64
CA THR A 90 -4.58 -6.38 -7.42
C THR A 90 -3.29 -7.07 -6.99
N ILE A 91 -2.16 -6.41 -7.19
CA ILE A 91 -0.85 -6.89 -6.76
C ILE A 91 -0.57 -6.31 -5.37
N MET A 92 -0.21 -7.18 -4.43
CA MET A 92 0.14 -6.81 -3.06
C MET A 92 1.62 -7.09 -2.84
N ILE A 93 2.39 -6.05 -2.55
CA ILE A 93 3.83 -6.16 -2.29
C ILE A 93 4.10 -5.70 -0.87
N LYS A 94 4.81 -6.51 -0.08
CA LYS A 94 5.32 -6.11 1.23
C LYS A 94 6.84 -5.96 1.19
N THR A 95 7.37 -4.88 1.76
CA THR A 95 8.82 -4.62 1.81
C THR A 95 9.23 -4.16 3.20
N ASP A 96 10.51 -4.36 3.54
CA ASP A 96 11.14 -3.90 4.78
C ASP A 96 11.68 -2.46 4.68
N ASN A 97 11.85 -1.94 3.46
CA ASN A 97 12.33 -0.60 3.15
C ASN A 97 11.32 0.21 2.35
N GLU A 98 11.47 1.54 2.38
CA GLU A 98 10.57 2.50 1.69
C GLU A 98 10.73 2.48 0.16
N GLU A 99 11.83 1.89 -0.35
CA GLU A 99 12.20 1.85 -1.76
C GLU A 99 12.73 0.47 -2.19
N GLU A 100 12.05 -0.15 -3.15
CA GLU A 100 12.70 -0.64 -4.37
C GLU A 100 11.70 -0.44 -5.51
N GLU A 101 12.07 0.46 -6.43
CA GLU A 101 11.34 0.83 -7.62
C GLU A 101 10.98 -0.43 -8.45
N ALA A 102 9.69 -0.66 -8.69
CA ALA A 102 9.24 -1.55 -9.74
C ALA A 102 9.44 -0.86 -11.11
N HIS A 103 10.70 -0.63 -11.47
CA HIS A 103 11.12 -0.31 -12.83
C HIS A 103 11.70 -1.58 -13.47
N GLY A 104 10.82 -2.30 -14.17
CA GLY A 104 11.14 -3.41 -15.08
C GLY A 104 10.12 -3.42 -16.21
#